data_AF-A0A7J0C980-F1
#
_entry.id   AF-A0A7J0C980-F1
#
_cell.length_a   1.000
_cell.length_b   1.000
_cell.length_c   1.000
_cell.angle_alpha   90.00
_cell.angle_beta   90.00
_cell.angle_gamma   90.00
#
_symmetry.space_group_name_H-M   'P 1'
#
loop_
_entity.id
_entity.type
_entity.pdbx_description
1 polymer ?
#
loop_
_entity_poly.entity_id
_entity_poly.type
_entity_poly.pdbx_seq_one_letter_code
_entity_poly.pdbx_strand_id
1 'polypeptide(L)'
;MPATPKELAGEALAAAGDTTSVTVDGTVQVAGRDAYKLLIKPEQSGSTIGSVTIAVDAENGVPLKFTLAPSSGGKAVIDAGFTKVDFGKPDASLFSFTPPKGAKVTEADELKAAGEKNGKADGAPGELAAPEGFQGLNVIGEGWTSVARIEVPGGAGLPARGAEGVPAEAQQFLDALGDKVTGSFGSGTVFETRLVNALMTDDGKVYVGAVTKDTLVRAADSAK
;
A
#
# COMPACT_ATOMS: atom_id res chain seq x y z
N MET A 1 11.87 1.35 6.60
CA MET A 1 12.00 -0.09 6.94
C MET A 1 10.90 -0.85 6.22
N PRO A 2 11.07 -2.12 5.83
CA PRO A 2 9.95 -2.90 5.29
C PRO A 2 8.83 -3.00 6.34
N ALA A 3 7.57 -2.92 5.90
CA ALA A 3 6.42 -2.96 6.79
C ALA A 3 6.32 -4.30 7.54
N THR A 4 6.05 -4.24 8.84
CA THR A 4 5.85 -5.42 9.68
C THR A 4 4.48 -6.07 9.42
N PRO A 5 4.30 -7.38 9.75
CA PRO A 5 2.98 -8.01 9.66
C PRO A 5 1.90 -7.26 10.44
N LYS A 6 2.27 -6.60 11.56
CA LYS A 6 1.35 -5.81 12.37
C LYS A 6 0.91 -4.52 11.67
N GLU A 7 1.83 -3.80 11.05
CA GLU A 7 1.51 -2.58 10.29
C GLU A 7 0.59 -2.91 9.12
N LEU A 8 0.92 -3.95 8.34
CA LEU A 8 0.09 -4.41 7.22
C LEU A 8 -1.29 -4.91 7.66
N ALA A 9 -1.36 -5.63 8.78
CA ALA A 9 -2.62 -6.04 9.39
C ALA A 9 -3.48 -4.83 9.80
N GLY A 10 -2.85 -3.80 10.37
CA GLY A 10 -3.51 -2.55 10.74
C GLY A 10 -4.12 -1.84 9.54
N GLU A 11 -3.38 -1.70 8.43
CA GLU A 11 -3.88 -1.10 7.20
C GLU A 11 -5.04 -1.89 6.59
N ALA A 12 -4.92 -3.22 6.52
CA ALA A 12 -5.97 -4.08 5.96
C ALA A 12 -7.25 -4.05 6.81
N LEU A 13 -7.13 -3.93 8.13
CA LEU A 13 -8.27 -3.79 9.04
C LEU A 13 -8.86 -2.39 9.03
N ALA A 14 -8.05 -1.34 8.82
CA ALA A 14 -8.57 0.01 8.65
C ALA A 14 -9.40 0.15 7.36
N ALA A 15 -9.04 -0.60 6.32
CA ALA A 15 -9.85 -0.74 5.11
C ALA A 15 -11.09 -1.62 5.28
N ALA A 16 -11.21 -2.35 6.40
CA ALA A 16 -12.35 -3.22 6.67
C ALA A 16 -13.54 -2.38 7.19
N GLY A 17 -14.44 -2.03 6.28
CA GLY A 17 -15.77 -1.46 6.59
C GLY A 17 -16.91 -2.39 6.16
N ASP A 18 -18.09 -1.82 5.91
CA ASP A 18 -19.32 -2.54 5.53
C ASP A 18 -19.22 -3.36 4.24
N THR A 19 -18.16 -3.16 3.46
CA THR A 19 -17.88 -3.87 2.20
C THR A 19 -16.96 -5.09 2.38
N THR A 20 -16.74 -5.52 3.61
CA THR A 20 -15.66 -6.47 3.97
C THR A 20 -16.16 -7.57 4.89
N SER A 21 -15.92 -8.81 4.50
CA SER A 21 -16.12 -9.96 5.37
C SER A 21 -14.85 -10.27 6.15
N VAL A 22 -14.95 -10.32 7.47
CA VAL A 22 -13.85 -10.73 8.38
C VAL A 22 -14.28 -11.98 9.14
N THR A 23 -13.54 -13.07 8.94
CA THR A 23 -13.86 -14.38 9.54
C THR A 23 -12.62 -15.04 10.12
N VAL A 24 -12.81 -15.93 11.10
CA VAL A 24 -11.75 -16.81 11.60
C VAL A 24 -11.77 -18.08 10.76
N ASP A 25 -10.69 -18.35 10.03
CA ASP A 25 -10.54 -19.48 9.10
C ASP A 25 -9.67 -20.59 9.72
N GLY A 26 -9.92 -20.90 11.00
CA GLY A 26 -9.20 -21.93 11.75
C GLY A 26 -7.85 -21.48 12.32
N THR A 27 -6.94 -22.44 12.48
CA THR A 27 -5.64 -22.24 13.13
C THR A 27 -4.48 -22.61 12.21
N VAL A 28 -3.29 -22.08 12.50
CA VAL A 28 -2.05 -22.31 11.77
C VAL A 28 -0.86 -22.13 12.72
N GLN A 29 0.29 -22.69 12.38
CA GLN A 29 1.54 -22.44 13.09
C GLN A 29 2.45 -21.50 12.29
N VAL A 30 2.95 -20.44 12.92
CA VAL A 30 3.89 -19.47 12.31
C VAL A 30 5.05 -19.23 13.27
N ALA A 31 6.28 -19.32 12.76
CA ALA A 31 7.50 -19.15 13.56
C ALA A 31 7.55 -20.04 14.82
N GLY A 32 6.98 -21.25 14.74
CA GLY A 32 6.89 -22.19 15.87
C GLY A 32 5.82 -21.85 16.91
N ARG A 33 4.89 -20.94 16.60
CA ARG A 33 3.82 -20.50 17.50
C ARG A 33 2.45 -20.78 16.90
N ASP A 34 1.52 -21.23 17.74
CA ASP A 34 0.13 -21.45 17.34
C ASP A 34 -0.58 -20.11 17.16
N ALA A 35 -1.35 -20.00 16.09
CA ALA A 35 -2.01 -18.77 15.67
C ALA A 35 -3.42 -19.03 15.13
N TYR A 36 -4.33 -18.08 15.35
CA TYR A 36 -5.61 -18.02 14.66
C TYR A 36 -5.42 -17.35 13.30
N LYS A 37 -6.06 -17.91 12.28
CA LYS A 37 -6.03 -17.35 10.93
C LYS A 37 -7.26 -16.46 10.74
N LEU A 38 -7.05 -15.16 10.65
CA LEU A 38 -8.08 -14.21 10.23
C LEU A 38 -8.09 -14.11 8.71
N LEU A 39 -9.27 -14.20 8.11
CA LEU A 39 -9.51 -14.09 6.69
C LEU A 39 -10.39 -12.87 6.42
N ILE A 40 -9.85 -11.94 5.65
CA ILE A 40 -10.48 -10.69 5.25
C ILE A 40 -10.74 -10.77 3.74
N LYS A 41 -11.99 -10.55 3.32
CA LYS A 41 -12.39 -10.65 1.90
C LYS A 41 -13.26 -9.46 1.49
N PRO A 42 -13.04 -8.89 0.29
CA PRO A 42 -14.00 -7.99 -0.32
C PRO A 42 -15.33 -8.70 -0.55
N GLU A 43 -16.43 -8.05 -0.20
CA GLU A 43 -17.79 -8.52 -0.57
C GLU A 43 -18.21 -7.98 -1.95
N GLN A 44 -17.66 -6.83 -2.34
CA GLN A 44 -17.91 -6.19 -3.61
C GLN A 44 -17.18 -6.92 -4.75
N SER A 45 -17.89 -7.11 -5.87
CA SER A 45 -17.25 -7.58 -7.10
C SER A 45 -16.45 -6.46 -7.75
N GLY A 46 -15.41 -6.84 -8.51
CA GLY A 46 -14.59 -5.89 -9.25
C GLY A 46 -13.31 -5.44 -8.54
N SER A 47 -13.01 -5.94 -7.34
CA SER A 47 -11.68 -5.79 -6.74
C SER A 47 -10.68 -6.78 -7.34
N THR A 48 -9.43 -6.35 -7.50
CA THR A 48 -8.30 -7.23 -7.82
C THR A 48 -7.70 -7.89 -6.58
N ILE A 49 -8.12 -7.46 -5.38
CA ILE A 49 -7.77 -8.11 -4.12
C ILE A 49 -8.75 -9.27 -3.92
N GLY A 50 -8.23 -10.48 -3.74
CA GLY A 50 -9.05 -11.67 -3.54
C GLY A 50 -9.27 -11.94 -2.05
N SER A 51 -8.20 -11.88 -1.26
CA SER A 51 -8.26 -12.02 0.19
C SER A 51 -6.99 -11.52 0.85
N VAL A 52 -7.13 -11.06 2.09
CA VAL A 52 -6.02 -10.86 3.02
C VAL A 52 -6.14 -11.90 4.14
N THR A 53 -5.03 -12.55 4.46
CA THR A 53 -4.94 -13.54 5.54
C THR A 53 -3.94 -13.08 6.56
N ILE A 54 -4.33 -13.05 7.84
CA ILE A 54 -3.50 -12.62 8.96
C ILE A 54 -3.43 -13.77 9.97
N ALA A 55 -2.22 -14.26 10.26
CA ALA A 55 -2.01 -15.20 11.35
C ALA A 55 -1.73 -14.41 12.64
N VAL A 56 -2.58 -14.57 13.65
CA VAL A 56 -2.49 -13.85 14.93
C VAL A 56 -2.13 -14.85 16.03
N ASP A 57 -1.02 -14.59 16.73
CA ASP A 57 -0.54 -15.43 17.84
C ASP A 57 -1.67 -15.72 18.85
N ALA A 58 -1.89 -16.99 19.16
CA ALA A 58 -3.00 -17.42 20.01
C ALA A 58 -2.83 -16.98 21.48
N GLU A 59 -1.60 -16.76 21.94
CA GLU A 59 -1.31 -16.38 23.33
C GLU A 59 -1.22 -14.86 23.53
N ASN A 60 -0.57 -14.15 22.60
CA ASN A 60 -0.19 -12.74 22.75
C ASN A 60 -1.00 -11.80 21.84
N GLY A 61 -1.79 -12.32 20.90
CA GLY A 61 -2.60 -11.51 19.98
C GLY A 61 -1.78 -10.73 18.94
N VAL A 62 -0.50 -11.07 18.76
CA VAL A 62 0.39 -10.36 17.84
C VAL A 62 0.24 -10.92 16.42
N PRO A 63 0.02 -10.08 15.38
CA PRO A 63 0.08 -10.54 13.99
C PRO A 63 1.48 -11.06 13.65
N LEU A 64 1.57 -12.35 13.31
CA LEU A 64 2.81 -13.05 13.01
C LEU A 64 3.10 -13.15 11.51
N LYS A 65 2.06 -13.20 10.68
CA LYS A 65 2.15 -13.30 9.22
C LYS A 65 0.98 -12.59 8.56
N PHE A 66 1.26 -11.92 7.46
CA PHE A 66 0.33 -11.24 6.58
C PHE A 66 0.51 -11.75 5.16
N THR A 67 -0.60 -12.12 4.53
CA THR A 67 -0.62 -12.59 3.14
C THR A 67 -1.71 -11.86 2.37
N LEU A 68 -1.37 -11.27 1.22
CA LEU A 68 -2.33 -10.69 0.27
C LEU A 68 -2.37 -11.53 -1.00
N ALA A 69 -3.53 -12.13 -1.27
CA ALA A 69 -3.78 -12.90 -2.48
C ALA A 69 -4.60 -12.07 -3.50
N PRO A 70 -4.22 -12.08 -4.79
CA PRO A 70 -4.98 -11.39 -5.83
C PRO A 70 -6.21 -12.22 -6.21
N SER A 71 -7.27 -11.56 -6.69
CA SER A 71 -8.51 -12.22 -7.13
C SER A 71 -8.32 -13.07 -8.39
N SER A 72 -7.28 -12.78 -9.18
CA SER A 72 -6.84 -13.61 -10.32
C SER A 72 -6.28 -14.98 -9.91
N GLY A 73 -6.04 -15.21 -8.61
CA GLY A 73 -5.36 -16.40 -8.10
C GLY A 73 -3.84 -16.40 -8.33
N GLY A 74 -3.22 -17.55 -8.03
CA GLY A 74 -1.77 -17.74 -8.09
C GLY A 74 -1.04 -17.35 -6.79
N LYS A 75 0.25 -17.00 -6.91
CA LYS A 75 1.10 -16.67 -5.75
C LYS A 75 0.61 -15.39 -5.05
N ALA A 76 0.76 -15.33 -3.72
CA ALA A 76 0.54 -14.10 -2.97
C ALA A 76 1.35 -12.93 -3.55
N VAL A 77 0.76 -11.73 -3.56
CA VAL A 77 1.45 -10.51 -3.99
C VAL A 77 2.30 -9.95 -2.86
N ILE A 78 1.80 -10.07 -1.63
CA ILE A 78 2.54 -9.76 -0.42
C ILE A 78 2.50 -11.00 0.46
N ASP A 79 3.66 -11.45 0.91
CA ASP A 79 3.80 -12.44 1.97
C ASP A 79 4.90 -11.98 2.94
N ALA A 80 4.47 -11.47 4.10
CA ALA A 80 5.35 -10.96 5.13
C ALA A 80 5.07 -11.71 6.44
N GLY A 81 6.09 -12.34 7.01
CA GLY A 81 5.92 -13.07 8.27
C GLY A 81 7.23 -13.29 9.01
N PHE A 82 7.12 -13.48 10.31
CA PHE A 82 8.27 -13.83 11.13
C PHE A 82 8.72 -15.27 10.85
N THR A 83 10.02 -15.48 10.86
CA THR A 83 10.64 -16.81 10.82
C THR A 83 11.01 -17.32 12.21
N LYS A 84 11.24 -16.40 13.15
CA LYS A 84 11.51 -16.66 14.56
C LYS A 84 10.89 -15.55 15.40
N VAL A 85 10.28 -15.92 16.52
CA VAL A 85 9.65 -14.98 17.46
C VAL A 85 10.09 -15.34 18.87
N ASP A 86 10.50 -14.32 19.62
CA ASP A 86 10.77 -14.41 21.05
C ASP A 86 10.09 -13.22 21.72
N PHE A 87 9.10 -13.52 22.57
CA PHE A 87 8.37 -12.53 23.37
C PHE A 87 8.97 -12.34 24.77
N GLY A 88 10.13 -12.96 25.04
CA GLY A 88 10.88 -12.77 26.27
C GLY A 88 11.30 -11.33 26.47
N LYS A 89 11.41 -10.93 27.74
CA LYS A 89 11.96 -9.63 28.12
C LYS A 89 13.42 -9.55 27.62
N PRO A 90 13.79 -8.52 26.84
CA PRO A 90 15.18 -8.34 26.42
C PRO A 90 16.10 -8.20 27.65
N ASP A 91 17.30 -8.76 27.55
CA ASP A 91 18.28 -8.69 28.62
C ASP A 91 18.67 -7.22 28.89
N ALA A 92 18.69 -6.82 30.16
CA ALA A 92 19.04 -5.45 30.55
C ALA A 92 20.47 -5.07 30.09
N SER A 93 21.35 -6.05 29.94
CA SER A 93 22.71 -5.89 29.47
C SER A 93 22.78 -5.37 28.02
N LEU A 94 21.73 -5.59 27.20
CA LEU A 94 21.65 -5.01 25.85
C LEU A 94 21.59 -3.49 25.85
N PHE A 95 21.10 -2.91 26.95
CA PHE A 95 21.03 -1.47 27.17
C PHE A 95 22.19 -0.97 28.02
N SER A 96 23.12 -1.85 28.42
CA SER A 96 24.30 -1.43 29.17
C SER A 96 25.32 -0.81 28.23
N PHE A 97 25.60 0.47 28.43
CA PHE A 97 26.70 1.15 27.77
C PHE A 97 27.95 1.06 28.65
N THR A 98 28.95 0.28 28.21
CA THR A 98 30.26 0.26 28.86
C THR A 98 31.24 1.06 28.00
N PRO A 99 31.60 2.30 28.40
CA PRO A 99 32.54 3.10 27.63
C PRO A 99 33.91 2.40 27.54
N PRO A 100 34.59 2.41 26.37
CA PRO A 100 35.94 1.86 26.26
C PRO A 100 36.91 2.69 27.11
N LYS A 101 38.05 2.08 27.50
CA LYS A 101 39.07 2.77 28.31
C LYS A 101 39.53 4.06 27.60
N GLY A 102 39.52 5.18 28.33
CA GLY A 102 39.89 6.49 27.82
C GLY A 102 38.76 7.29 27.17
N ALA A 103 37.54 6.74 27.07
CA ALA A 103 36.38 7.48 26.60
C ALA A 103 35.91 8.51 27.63
N LYS A 104 35.69 9.75 27.19
CA LYS A 104 35.04 10.80 27.97
C LYS A 104 33.53 10.69 27.74
N VAL A 105 32.79 10.26 28.75
CA VAL A 105 31.32 10.26 28.74
C VAL A 105 30.85 11.67 29.08
N THR A 106 29.90 12.19 28.30
CA THR A 106 29.26 13.50 28.54
C THR A 106 27.76 13.23 28.69
N GLU A 107 27.20 13.61 29.83
CA GLU A 107 25.80 13.30 30.18
C GLU A 107 24.87 14.36 29.57
N ALA A 108 23.64 13.97 29.19
CA ALA A 108 22.72 14.87 28.47
C ALA A 108 22.32 16.13 29.27
N ASP A 109 22.40 16.09 30.60
CA ASP A 109 22.15 17.27 31.44
C ASP A 109 23.23 18.37 31.25
N GLU A 110 24.44 18.00 30.84
CA GLU A 110 25.50 18.96 30.45
C GLU A 110 25.26 19.58 29.05
N LEU A 111 24.47 18.91 28.21
CA LEU A 111 24.06 19.39 26.87
C LEU A 111 22.83 20.30 26.92
N LYS A 112 21.97 20.21 27.94
CA LYS A 112 20.81 21.11 28.10
C LYS A 112 21.23 22.58 28.24
N ALA A 113 22.37 22.86 28.87
CA ALA A 113 22.92 24.21 28.97
C ALA A 113 23.39 24.80 27.62
N ALA A 114 23.59 23.97 26.59
CA ALA A 114 23.98 24.40 25.25
C ALA A 114 22.85 24.34 24.20
N GLY A 115 21.66 23.80 24.57
CA GLY A 115 20.63 23.36 23.63
C GLY A 115 19.35 24.20 23.56
N GLU A 116 19.21 25.31 24.29
CA GLU A 116 17.97 26.10 24.33
C GLU A 116 17.63 26.89 23.04
N LYS A 117 18.32 26.64 21.92
CA LYS A 117 18.10 27.38 20.66
C LYS A 117 17.49 26.63 19.49
N ASN A 118 17.14 25.35 19.58
CA ASN A 118 16.57 24.65 18.41
C ASN A 118 15.32 23.82 18.74
N GLY A 119 14.17 24.44 18.48
CA GLY A 119 13.09 23.90 17.64
C GLY A 119 12.54 22.51 17.97
N LYS A 120 11.32 22.49 18.51
CA LYS A 120 10.39 21.36 18.45
C LYS A 120 10.20 20.92 16.99
N ALA A 121 10.30 19.62 16.75
CA ALA A 121 9.78 18.99 15.55
C ALA A 121 8.91 17.80 15.96
N ASP A 122 7.62 18.08 16.18
CA ASP A 122 6.56 17.08 16.10
C ASP A 122 6.41 16.67 14.63
N GLY A 123 6.60 15.39 14.35
CA GLY A 123 6.49 14.84 13.00
C GLY A 123 6.13 13.37 13.06
N ALA A 124 4.83 13.09 13.19
CA ALA A 124 4.28 11.75 12.99
C ALA A 124 4.60 11.29 11.55
N PRO A 125 5.05 10.04 11.35
CA PRO A 125 5.33 9.55 10.02
C PRO A 125 4.06 9.04 9.34
N GLY A 126 3.78 9.55 8.14
CA GLY A 126 3.27 8.72 7.06
C GLY A 126 1.76 8.72 6.83
N GLU A 127 1.16 9.89 6.59
CA GLU A 127 0.07 9.94 5.62
C GLU A 127 0.74 9.97 4.23
N LEU A 128 0.33 9.08 3.32
CA LEU A 128 0.77 9.08 1.93
C LEU A 128 0.29 10.38 1.27
N ALA A 129 1.03 11.46 1.45
CA ALA A 129 0.80 12.71 0.76
C ALA A 129 0.86 12.42 -0.74
N ALA A 130 -0.23 12.70 -1.44
CA ALA A 130 -0.25 12.72 -2.89
C ALA A 130 0.93 13.58 -3.38
N PRO A 131 1.74 13.11 -4.34
CA PRO A 131 2.88 13.89 -4.83
C PRO A 131 2.42 15.30 -5.21
N GLU A 132 3.12 16.32 -4.71
CA GLU A 132 2.83 17.72 -5.02
C GLU A 132 2.88 17.91 -6.55
N GLY A 133 1.70 18.03 -7.17
CA GLY A 133 1.53 18.04 -8.63
C GLY A 133 0.20 17.46 -9.11
N PHE A 134 -0.45 16.61 -8.32
CA PHE A 134 -1.78 16.06 -8.65
C PHE A 134 -2.90 16.96 -8.10
N GLN A 135 -3.34 17.93 -8.89
CA GLN A 135 -4.57 18.68 -8.61
C GLN A 135 -5.79 17.84 -9.04
N GLY A 136 -6.89 17.90 -8.27
CA GLY A 136 -8.15 17.24 -8.65
C GLY A 136 -8.25 15.75 -8.30
N LEU A 137 -7.55 15.27 -7.28
CA LEU A 137 -7.74 13.91 -6.75
C LEU A 137 -9.19 13.75 -6.24
N ASN A 138 -9.97 12.93 -6.93
CA ASN A 138 -11.33 12.57 -6.55
C ASN A 138 -11.45 11.05 -6.44
N VAL A 139 -12.09 10.54 -5.40
CA VAL A 139 -12.29 9.09 -5.23
C VAL A 139 -13.70 8.74 -5.67
N ILE A 140 -13.82 7.78 -6.59
CA ILE A 140 -15.07 7.26 -7.12
C ILE A 140 -15.30 5.85 -6.55
N GLY A 141 -16.48 5.61 -6.02
CA GLY A 141 -16.80 4.35 -5.35
C GLY A 141 -16.30 4.32 -3.91
N GLU A 142 -16.47 3.17 -3.26
CA GLU A 142 -16.18 2.97 -1.84
C GLU A 142 -15.55 1.60 -1.61
N GLY A 143 -14.82 1.48 -0.50
CA GLY A 143 -14.20 0.23 -0.06
C GLY A 143 -13.22 -0.33 -1.10
N TRP A 144 -13.36 -1.62 -1.40
CA TRP A 144 -12.47 -2.38 -2.28
C TRP A 144 -12.63 -2.05 -3.77
N THR A 145 -13.64 -1.24 -4.11
CA THR A 145 -13.92 -0.78 -5.47
C THR A 145 -13.61 0.69 -5.69
N SER A 146 -12.91 1.32 -4.74
CA SER A 146 -12.51 2.72 -4.84
C SER A 146 -11.53 2.94 -5.98
N VAL A 147 -11.78 3.98 -6.77
CA VAL A 147 -10.97 4.42 -7.91
C VAL A 147 -10.59 5.87 -7.72
N ALA A 148 -9.29 6.15 -7.66
CA ALA A 148 -8.78 7.51 -7.68
C ALA A 148 -8.82 8.05 -9.12
N ARG A 149 -9.57 9.12 -9.35
CA ARG A 149 -9.50 9.96 -10.53
C ARG A 149 -8.51 11.09 -10.26
N ILE A 150 -7.60 11.26 -11.20
CA ILE A 150 -6.55 12.27 -11.19
C ILE A 150 -6.62 13.01 -12.52
N GLU A 151 -6.62 14.34 -12.45
CA GLU A 151 -6.45 15.19 -13.62
C GLU A 151 -4.99 15.58 -13.72
N VAL A 152 -4.39 15.44 -14.92
CA VAL A 152 -2.99 15.79 -15.13
C VAL A 152 -2.93 17.10 -15.92
N PRO A 153 -2.63 18.25 -15.28
CA PRO A 153 -2.58 19.53 -15.96
C PRO A 153 -1.48 19.51 -17.03
N GLY A 154 -1.85 19.69 -18.30
CA GLY A 154 -0.91 19.79 -19.42
C GLY A 154 -0.19 18.50 -19.81
N GLY A 155 -0.59 17.33 -19.31
CA GLY A 155 0.05 16.04 -19.65
C GLY A 155 1.52 15.91 -19.24
N ALA A 156 2.06 16.88 -18.49
CA ALA A 156 3.47 16.94 -18.12
C ALA A 156 3.74 15.99 -16.94
N GLY A 157 4.43 14.88 -17.23
CA GLY A 157 4.93 13.96 -16.20
C GLY A 157 4.66 12.49 -16.46
N LEU A 158 3.81 12.15 -17.44
CA LEU A 158 3.57 10.79 -17.89
C LEU A 158 3.85 10.71 -19.39
N PRO A 159 4.54 9.67 -19.89
CA PRO A 159 4.74 9.50 -21.33
C PRO A 159 3.38 9.18 -21.97
N ALA A 160 2.64 10.22 -22.33
CA ALA A 160 1.39 10.12 -23.04
C ALA A 160 1.66 9.89 -24.53
N ARG A 161 0.72 9.23 -25.19
CA ARG A 161 0.78 8.94 -26.62
C ARG A 161 0.84 10.24 -27.43
N GLY A 162 1.96 10.46 -28.12
CA GLY A 162 2.17 11.65 -28.95
C GLY A 162 2.73 12.85 -28.21
N ALA A 163 3.23 12.70 -26.98
CA ALA A 163 3.97 13.75 -26.30
C ALA A 163 5.28 14.06 -27.06
N GLU A 164 5.52 15.34 -27.36
CA GLU A 164 6.77 15.79 -28.00
C GLU A 164 7.97 15.36 -27.14
N GLY A 165 8.90 14.60 -27.74
CA GLY A 165 10.13 14.14 -27.09
C GLY A 165 10.14 12.70 -26.59
N VAL A 166 9.05 11.93 -26.74
CA VAL A 166 9.06 10.47 -26.47
C VAL A 166 9.57 9.73 -27.71
N PRO A 167 10.66 8.93 -27.61
CA PRO A 167 11.13 8.10 -28.73
C PRO A 167 10.06 7.14 -29.24
N ALA A 168 10.02 6.89 -30.55
CA ALA A 168 9.02 6.00 -31.15
C ALA A 168 9.05 4.59 -30.54
N GLU A 169 10.22 4.12 -30.14
CA GLU A 169 10.44 2.82 -29.48
C GLU A 169 9.81 2.78 -28.09
N ALA A 170 9.90 3.88 -27.34
CA ALA A 170 9.24 4.01 -26.03
C ALA A 170 7.72 4.07 -26.19
N GLN A 171 7.22 4.71 -27.24
CA GLN A 171 5.80 4.75 -27.55
C GLN A 171 5.25 3.37 -27.91
N GLN A 172 5.97 2.61 -28.74
CA GLN A 172 5.60 1.23 -29.08
C GLN A 172 5.63 0.30 -27.87
N PHE A 173 6.60 0.49 -26.97
CA PHE A 173 6.66 -0.27 -25.73
C PHE A 173 5.45 0.01 -24.83
N LEU A 174 5.06 1.28 -24.67
CA LEU A 174 3.87 1.66 -23.88
C LEU A 174 2.58 1.14 -24.51
N ASP A 175 2.47 1.18 -25.84
CA ASP A 175 1.33 0.61 -26.56
C ASP A 175 1.23 -0.91 -26.41
N ALA A 176 2.36 -1.60 -26.23
CA ALA A 176 2.40 -3.04 -25.99
C ALA A 176 2.02 -3.42 -24.55
N LEU A 177 2.11 -2.49 -23.60
CA LEU A 177 1.78 -2.71 -22.18
C LEU A 177 0.32 -2.47 -21.83
N GLY A 178 -0.45 -1.84 -22.72
CA GLY A 178 -1.80 -1.40 -22.42
C GLY A 178 -2.83 -1.81 -23.47
N ASP A 179 -4.03 -2.11 -22.99
CA ASP A 179 -5.17 -2.43 -23.84
C ASP A 179 -5.98 -1.18 -24.16
N LYS A 180 -6.35 -1.03 -25.45
CA LYS A 180 -7.29 0.02 -25.83
C LYS A 180 -8.70 -0.31 -25.36
N VAL A 181 -9.36 0.70 -24.79
CA VAL A 181 -10.76 0.64 -24.36
C VAL A 181 -11.51 1.88 -24.82
N THR A 182 -12.82 1.71 -24.98
CA THR A 182 -13.75 2.77 -25.36
C THR A 182 -14.97 2.71 -24.46
N GLY A 183 -15.50 3.87 -24.08
CA GLY A 183 -16.69 4.02 -23.26
C GLY A 183 -17.41 5.33 -23.56
N SER A 184 -18.40 5.66 -22.73
CA SER A 184 -19.11 6.95 -22.77
C SER A 184 -18.23 8.16 -22.42
N PHE A 185 -17.10 7.90 -21.74
CA PHE A 185 -16.02 8.87 -21.50
C PHE A 185 -15.14 9.13 -22.73
N GLY A 186 -15.28 8.36 -23.81
CA GLY A 186 -14.43 8.43 -25.00
C GLY A 186 -13.53 7.21 -25.14
N SER A 187 -12.24 7.43 -25.38
CA SER A 187 -11.24 6.37 -25.58
C SER A 187 -10.09 6.51 -24.58
N GLY A 188 -9.41 5.40 -24.33
CA GLY A 188 -8.23 5.38 -23.46
C GLY A 188 -7.45 4.08 -23.55
N THR A 189 -6.39 4.00 -22.75
CA THR A 189 -5.55 2.81 -22.60
C THR A 189 -5.59 2.34 -21.15
N VAL A 190 -5.86 1.05 -20.94
CA VAL A 190 -5.79 0.38 -19.63
C VAL A 190 -4.46 -0.33 -19.49
N PHE A 191 -3.77 -0.06 -18.39
CA PHE A 191 -2.57 -0.77 -17.97
C PHE A 191 -2.95 -1.68 -16.82
N GLU A 192 -2.71 -2.98 -17.01
CA GLU A 192 -3.07 -3.99 -16.02
C GLU A 192 -1.84 -4.48 -15.25
N THR A 193 -2.03 -4.67 -13.94
CA THR A 193 -1.13 -5.44 -13.10
C THR A 193 -1.93 -6.46 -12.31
N ARG A 194 -1.26 -7.22 -11.44
CA ARG A 194 -1.95 -8.22 -10.60
C ARG A 194 -2.87 -7.59 -9.55
N LEU A 195 -2.60 -6.34 -9.15
CA LEU A 195 -3.39 -5.62 -8.16
C LEU A 195 -3.85 -4.27 -8.69
N VAL A 196 -2.93 -3.34 -8.95
CA VAL A 196 -3.31 -1.97 -9.29
C VAL A 196 -3.40 -1.83 -10.80
N ASN A 197 -4.58 -1.47 -11.27
CA ASN A 197 -4.81 -1.18 -12.67
C ASN A 197 -4.99 0.33 -12.86
N ALA A 198 -4.66 0.82 -14.05
CA ALA A 198 -4.80 2.22 -14.40
C ALA A 198 -5.44 2.38 -15.78
N LEU A 199 -6.40 3.29 -15.91
CA LEU A 199 -6.97 3.74 -17.18
C LEU A 199 -6.53 5.17 -17.42
N MET A 200 -5.81 5.41 -18.52
CA MET A 200 -5.48 6.74 -19.01
C MET A 200 -6.38 7.08 -20.20
N THR A 201 -7.21 8.09 -20.06
CA THR A 201 -8.10 8.55 -21.12
C THR A 201 -7.38 9.52 -22.06
N ASP A 202 -7.82 9.58 -23.31
CA ASP A 202 -7.20 10.45 -24.33
C ASP A 202 -7.40 11.94 -24.03
N ASP A 203 -8.35 12.30 -23.15
CA ASP A 203 -8.59 13.67 -22.66
C ASP A 203 -7.78 14.03 -21.39
N GLY A 204 -6.83 13.18 -20.98
CA GLY A 204 -5.84 13.51 -19.93
C GLY A 204 -6.27 13.19 -18.50
N LYS A 205 -7.32 12.38 -18.30
CA LYS A 205 -7.72 11.87 -16.97
C LYS A 205 -7.11 10.50 -16.73
N VAL A 206 -6.74 10.25 -15.49
CA VAL A 206 -6.15 8.99 -15.06
C VAL A 206 -7.01 8.41 -13.94
N TYR A 207 -7.45 7.18 -14.11
CA TYR A 207 -8.24 6.42 -13.14
C TYR A 207 -7.39 5.26 -12.64
N VAL A 208 -7.15 5.16 -11.34
CA VAL A 208 -6.27 4.13 -10.75
C VAL A 208 -6.95 3.49 -9.56
N GLY A 209 -6.85 2.16 -9.46
CA GLY A 209 -7.34 1.45 -8.28
C GLY A 209 -6.96 -0.02 -8.27
N ALA A 210 -7.11 -0.65 -7.10
CA ALA A 210 -7.01 -2.10 -6.93
C ALA A 210 -8.31 -2.80 -7.41
N VAL A 211 -8.66 -2.53 -8.68
CA VAL A 211 -9.93 -2.92 -9.27
C VAL A 211 -9.74 -3.45 -10.68
N THR A 212 -10.68 -4.25 -11.17
CA THR A 212 -10.65 -4.82 -12.51
C THR A 212 -10.78 -3.74 -13.58
N LYS A 213 -10.32 -4.03 -14.80
CA LYS A 213 -10.51 -3.19 -15.99
C LYS A 213 -11.95 -2.74 -16.18
N ASP A 214 -12.91 -3.65 -16.07
CA ASP A 214 -14.34 -3.32 -16.18
C ASP A 214 -14.79 -2.31 -15.13
N THR A 215 -14.20 -2.35 -13.94
CA THR A 215 -14.51 -1.41 -12.85
C THR A 215 -13.90 -0.04 -13.11
N LEU A 216 -12.69 0.04 -13.67
CA LEU A 216 -12.10 1.30 -14.12
C LEU A 216 -12.91 1.96 -15.24
N VAL A 217 -13.32 1.17 -16.24
CA VAL A 217 -14.15 1.65 -17.36
C VAL A 217 -15.49 2.16 -16.83
N ARG A 218 -16.16 1.41 -15.95
CA ARG A 218 -17.41 1.85 -15.29
C ARG A 218 -17.23 3.13 -14.47
N ALA A 219 -16.12 3.27 -13.74
CA ALA A 219 -15.84 4.47 -12.97
C ALA A 219 -15.59 5.70 -13.88
N ALA A 220 -14.90 5.51 -15.01
CA ALA A 220 -14.71 6.58 -15.98
C ALA A 220 -16.03 6.98 -16.68
N ASP A 221 -16.89 6.01 -16.97
CA ASP A 221 -18.22 6.25 -17.56
C ASP A 221 -19.15 7.05 -16.62
N SER A 222 -19.06 6.81 -15.31
CA SER A 222 -19.90 7.51 -14.33
C SER A 222 -19.40 8.91 -13.95
N ALA A 223 -18.15 9.25 -14.26
CA ALA A 223 -17.50 10.50 -13.85
C ALA A 223 -17.70 11.68 -14.81
N LYS A 224 -18.65 11.55 -15.75
CA LYS A 224 -18.90 12.50 -16.84
C LYS A 224 -19.64 13.77 -16.37
#